data_AF-A0A7W1CV23-F1
#
_entry.id   AF-A0A7W1CV23-F1
#
_cell.length_a   1.000
_cell.length_b   1.000
_cell.length_c   1.000
_cell.angle_alpha   90.00
_cell.angle_beta   90.00
_cell.angle_gamma   90.00
#
_symmetry.space_group_name_H-M   'P 1'
#
loop_
_entity.id
_entity.type
_entity.pdbx_description
1 polymer ?
#
loop_
_entity_poly.entity_id
_entity_poly.type
_entity_poly.pdbx_seq_one_letter_code
_entity_poly.pdbx_strand_id
1 'polypeptide(L)'
;MGDEGLKEDPGAGELLPSSFLLHTSLSRRLGLFGTTMAVMGGIIGAGIFINPYLVAERLQSAPLILGAWIAGGLIALAGGFIYAELAARMPVVGGQYAY
;
A
#
# COMPACT_ATOMS: atom_id res chain seq x y z
N MET A 1 -13.76 60.34 -13.81
CA MET A 1 -12.30 60.51 -13.64
C MET A 1 -11.93 59.82 -12.32
N GLY A 2 -11.45 58.59 -12.27
CA GLY A 2 -11.00 57.68 -13.31
C GLY A 2 -11.57 56.27 -13.12
N ASP A 3 -12.08 55.76 -14.23
CA ASP A 3 -11.93 54.41 -14.75
C ASP A 3 -10.48 53.88 -14.59
N GLU A 4 -10.15 53.38 -13.42
CA GLU A 4 -8.95 52.55 -13.22
C GLU A 4 -9.18 51.18 -13.86
N GLY A 5 -8.89 51.13 -15.16
CA GLY A 5 -8.85 49.91 -15.94
C GLY A 5 -7.92 48.89 -15.28
N LEU A 6 -8.52 47.80 -14.81
CA LEU A 6 -7.84 46.52 -14.62
C LEU A 6 -7.29 46.12 -15.99
N LYS A 7 -6.06 46.56 -16.26
CA LYS A 7 -5.26 46.06 -17.38
C LYS A 7 -5.14 44.57 -17.17
N GLU A 8 -5.88 43.82 -17.96
CA GLU A 8 -5.64 42.39 -18.13
C GLU A 8 -4.18 42.24 -18.55
N ASP A 9 -3.39 41.60 -17.69
CA ASP A 9 -2.01 41.23 -17.97
C ASP A 9 -2.02 40.30 -19.20
N PRO A 10 -1.49 40.73 -20.36
CA PRO A 10 -1.48 39.91 -21.57
C PRO A 10 -0.59 38.66 -21.47
N GLY A 11 0.17 38.51 -20.37
CA GLY A 11 1.11 37.41 -20.14
C GLY A 11 0.57 36.24 -19.32
N ALA A 12 -0.63 36.30 -18.76
CA ALA A 12 -1.21 35.19 -17.96
C ALA A 12 -1.61 33.95 -18.80
N GLY A 13 -1.46 34.04 -20.13
CA GLY A 13 -1.62 32.93 -21.08
C GLY A 13 -0.31 32.30 -21.54
N GLU A 14 0.85 32.71 -21.01
CA GLU A 14 2.15 32.11 -21.34
C GLU A 14 2.27 30.73 -20.67
N LEU A 15 1.68 29.78 -21.39
CA LEU A 15 1.75 28.33 -21.29
C LEU A 15 3.02 27.87 -20.56
N LEU A 16 2.89 27.41 -19.31
CA LEU A 16 3.92 26.58 -18.72
C LEU A 16 4.23 25.46 -19.71
N PRO A 17 5.51 25.26 -20.10
CA PRO A 17 5.85 24.31 -21.14
C PRO A 17 5.28 22.94 -20.74
N SER A 18 4.60 22.27 -21.66
CA SER A 18 3.93 20.98 -21.43
C SER A 18 4.89 19.88 -20.91
N SER A 19 6.21 20.13 -20.94
CA SER A 19 7.24 19.35 -20.28
C SER A 19 7.20 19.39 -18.75
N PHE A 20 6.45 20.30 -18.12
CA PHE A 20 6.21 20.29 -16.67
C PHE A 20 5.05 19.36 -16.27
N LEU A 21 4.20 18.98 -17.23
CA LEU A 21 3.17 17.95 -17.07
C LEU A 21 3.71 16.57 -17.48
N LEU A 22 4.92 16.21 -17.00
CA LEU A 22 5.36 14.83 -17.14
C LEU A 22 4.42 13.94 -16.32
N HIS A 23 3.47 13.35 -17.01
CA HIS A 23 2.65 12.27 -16.50
C HIS A 23 3.60 11.09 -16.23
N THR A 24 4.01 10.91 -14.98
CA THR A 24 4.89 9.82 -14.57
C THR A 24 4.13 8.51 -14.72
N SER A 25 4.17 7.92 -15.92
CA SER A 25 3.56 6.63 -16.20
C SER A 25 4.51 5.52 -15.76
N LEU A 26 4.11 4.78 -14.72
CA LEU A 26 4.89 3.65 -14.22
C LEU A 26 4.73 2.47 -15.17
N SER A 27 5.85 1.87 -15.58
CA SER A 27 5.82 0.67 -16.41
C SER A 27 5.20 -0.50 -15.64
N ARG A 28 4.06 -1.02 -16.11
CA ARG A 28 3.33 -2.13 -15.48
C ARG A 28 4.06 -3.47 -15.72
N ARG A 29 5.15 -3.69 -14.98
CA ARG A 29 6.03 -4.86 -15.10
C ARG A 29 5.91 -5.86 -13.95
N LEU A 30 5.21 -5.52 -12.87
CA LEU A 30 4.99 -6.45 -11.77
C LEU A 30 3.98 -7.53 -12.19
N GLY A 31 4.50 -8.73 -12.45
CA GLY A 31 3.72 -9.95 -12.55
C GLY A 31 3.53 -10.61 -11.18
N LEU A 32 2.81 -11.73 -11.16
CA LEU A 32 2.47 -12.48 -9.93
C LEU A 32 3.67 -12.68 -9.00
N PHE A 33 4.77 -13.23 -9.52
CA PHE A 33 5.96 -13.53 -8.71
C PHE A 33 6.55 -12.28 -8.06
N GLY A 34 6.75 -11.20 -8.83
CA GLY A 34 7.32 -9.95 -8.31
C GLY A 34 6.42 -9.32 -7.25
N THR A 35 5.11 -9.30 -7.48
CA THR A 35 4.13 -8.80 -6.51
C THR A 35 4.09 -9.65 -5.24
N THR A 36 4.10 -10.98 -5.36
CA THR A 36 4.14 -11.89 -4.20
C THR A 36 5.42 -11.69 -3.39
N MET A 37 6.59 -11.60 -4.03
CA MET A 37 7.85 -11.34 -3.34
C MET A 37 7.84 -9.99 -2.61
N ALA A 38 7.27 -8.95 -3.22
CA ALA A 38 7.12 -7.65 -2.58
C ALA A 38 6.25 -7.72 -1.31
N VAL A 39 5.13 -8.44 -1.36
CA VAL A 39 4.26 -8.67 -0.20
C VAL A 39 5.00 -9.46 0.89
N MET A 40 5.70 -10.53 0.52
CA MET A 40 6.48 -11.34 1.46
C MET A 40 7.54 -10.50 2.18
N GLY A 41 8.27 -9.64 1.43
CA GLY A 41 9.26 -8.73 1.99
C GLY A 41 8.66 -7.67 2.91
N GLY A 42 7.42 -7.25 2.67
CA GLY A 42 6.69 -6.33 3.55
C GLY A 42 6.17 -6.99 4.83
N ILE A 43 5.84 -8.28 4.80
CA ILE A 43 5.30 -9.02 5.95
C ILE A 43 6.42 -9.50 6.89
N ILE A 44 7.52 -10.03 6.34
CA ILE A 44 8.61 -10.61 7.12
C ILE A 44 9.52 -9.48 7.62
N GLY A 45 9.38 -9.13 8.89
CA GLY A 45 10.24 -8.15 9.57
C GLY A 45 10.87 -8.68 10.86
N ALA A 46 11.39 -7.76 11.68
CA ALA A 46 12.07 -8.11 12.94
C ALA A 46 11.16 -8.85 13.96
N GLY A 47 9.83 -8.73 13.82
CA GLY A 47 8.86 -9.34 14.73
C GLY A 47 8.99 -10.85 14.87
N ILE A 48 9.45 -11.57 13.84
CA ILE A 48 9.66 -13.03 13.93
C ILE A 48 10.79 -13.42 14.89
N PHE A 49 11.72 -12.52 15.21
CA PHE A 49 12.79 -12.80 16.17
C PHE A 49 12.36 -12.56 17.63
N ILE A 50 11.31 -11.77 17.86
CA ILE A 50 10.85 -11.38 19.20
C ILE A 50 9.57 -12.12 19.59
N ASN A 51 8.59 -12.19 18.69
CA ASN A 51 7.26 -12.71 18.99
C ASN A 51 7.25 -14.20 19.39
N PRO A 52 8.06 -15.11 18.80
CA PRO A 52 8.07 -16.51 19.23
C PRO A 52 8.46 -16.68 20.70
N TYR A 53 9.42 -15.90 21.18
CA TYR A 53 9.80 -15.89 22.59
C TYR A 53 8.63 -15.46 23.48
N LEU A 54 7.95 -14.35 23.13
CA LEU A 54 6.79 -13.86 23.87
C LEU A 54 5.64 -14.89 23.89
N VAL A 55 5.40 -15.56 22.77
CA VAL A 55 4.38 -16.62 22.68
C VAL A 55 4.77 -17.82 23.55
N ALA A 56 6.04 -18.24 23.52
CA ALA A 56 6.53 -19.36 24.32
C ALA A 56 6.51 -19.07 25.83
N GLU A 57 6.74 -17.82 26.24
CA GLU A 57 6.63 -17.40 27.64
C GLU A 57 5.18 -17.55 28.16
N ARG A 58 4.19 -17.25 27.31
CA ARG A 58 2.77 -17.35 27.65
C ARG A 58 2.21 -18.77 27.50
N LEU A 59 2.69 -19.50 26.50
CA LEU A 59 2.24 -20.83 26.12
C LEU A 59 3.42 -21.78 26.30
N GLN A 60 3.59 -22.30 27.51
CA GLN A 60 4.73 -23.16 27.89
C GLN A 60 4.65 -24.59 27.31
N SER A 61 3.99 -24.76 26.15
CA SER A 61 3.75 -26.04 25.49
C SER A 61 3.91 -25.90 23.98
N ALA A 62 4.82 -26.69 23.39
CA ALA A 62 5.11 -26.68 21.96
C ALA A 62 3.86 -26.80 21.05
N PRO A 63 2.92 -27.73 21.26
CA PRO A 63 1.71 -27.80 20.43
C PRO A 63 0.81 -26.56 20.56
N LEU A 64 0.75 -25.93 21.73
CA LEU A 64 -0.04 -24.70 21.91
C LEU A 64 0.60 -23.51 21.21
N ILE A 65 1.93 -23.40 21.23
CA ILE A 65 2.68 -22.37 20.50
C ILE A 65 2.40 -22.49 19.00
N LEU A 66 2.57 -23.70 18.44
CA LEU A 66 2.31 -23.94 17.01
C LEU A 66 0.84 -23.70 16.66
N GLY A 67 -0.09 -24.12 17.54
CA GLY A 67 -1.52 -23.86 17.39
C GLY A 67 -1.85 -22.37 17.32
N ALA A 68 -1.22 -21.54 18.17
CA ALA A 68 -1.41 -20.09 18.15
C ALA A 68 -0.92 -19.46 16.83
N TRP A 69 0.21 -19.93 16.28
CA TRP A 69 0.72 -19.48 14.99
C TRP A 69 -0.19 -19.88 13.83
N ILE A 70 -0.69 -21.13 13.84
CA ILE A 70 -1.65 -21.60 12.82
C ILE A 70 -2.94 -20.78 12.88
N ALA A 71 -3.49 -20.56 14.09
CA ALA A 71 -4.69 -19.76 14.28
C ALA A 71 -4.49 -18.32 13.78
N GLY A 72 -3.37 -17.67 14.13
CA GLY A 72 -3.01 -16.35 13.63
C GLY A 72 -2.85 -16.31 12.11
N GLY A 73 -2.24 -17.35 11.53
CA GLY A 73 -2.11 -17.51 10.08
C GLY A 73 -3.46 -17.63 9.36
N LEU A 74 -4.41 -18.38 9.92
CA LEU A 74 -5.77 -18.49 9.37
C LEU A 74 -6.51 -17.15 9.42
N ILE A 75 -6.39 -16.40 10.52
CA ILE A 75 -6.98 -15.06 10.64
C ILE A 75 -6.37 -14.12 9.60
N ALA A 76 -5.05 -14.15 9.42
CA ALA A 76 -4.35 -13.34 8.43
C ALA A 76 -4.76 -13.70 6.99
N LEU A 77 -4.93 -15.00 6.68
CA LEU A 77 -5.41 -15.46 5.38
C LEU A 77 -6.84 -14.97 5.09
N ALA A 78 -7.74 -15.04 6.06
CA ALA A 78 -9.10 -14.53 5.91
C ALA A 78 -9.09 -13.02 5.60
N GLY A 79 -8.29 -12.24 6.33
CA GLY A 79 -8.07 -10.82 6.03
C GLY A 79 -7.49 -10.60 4.64
N GLY A 80 -6.51 -11.41 4.24
CA GLY A 80 -5.89 -11.37 2.91
C GLY A 80 -6.91 -11.56 1.78
N PHE A 81 -7.85 -12.49 1.92
CA PHE A 81 -8.91 -12.69 0.93
C PHE A 81 -9.89 -11.52 0.84
N ILE A 82 -10.23 -10.90 1.97
CA ILE A 82 -11.07 -9.69 1.98
C ILE A 82 -10.37 -8.57 1.19
N TYR A 83 -9.10 -8.32 1.46
CA TYR A 83 -8.32 -7.33 0.71
C TYR A 83 -8.13 -7.70 -0.77
N ALA A 84 -8.00 -8.99 -1.09
CA ALA A 84 -7.88 -9.45 -2.47
C ALA A 84 -9.17 -9.20 -3.27
N GLU A 85 -10.33 -9.46 -2.67
CA GLU A 85 -11.63 -9.16 -3.28
C GLU A 85 -11.79 -7.65 -3.50
N LEU A 86 -11.41 -6.86 -2.51
CA LEU A 86 -11.52 -5.41 -2.56
C LEU A 86 -10.60 -4.80 -3.61
N ALA A 87 -9.35 -5.27 -3.70
CA ALA A 87 -8.39 -4.89 -4.74
C ALA A 87 -8.83 -5.30 -6.15
N ALA A 88 -9.55 -6.43 -6.29
CA ALA A 88 -10.12 -6.85 -7.56
C ALA A 88 -11.30 -5.96 -7.98
N ARG A 89 -12.12 -5.48 -7.03
CA ARG A 89 -13.27 -4.60 -7.29
C ARG A 89 -12.85 -3.15 -7.57
N MET A 90 -11.81 -2.65 -6.88
CA MET A 90 -11.32 -1.29 -7.01
C MET A 90 -9.81 -1.30 -7.32
N PRO A 91 -9.40 -1.45 -8.60
CA PRO A 91 -7.98 -1.58 -8.96
C PRO A 91 -7.25 -0.22 -9.00
N VAL A 92 -7.30 0.51 -7.88
CA VAL A 92 -6.67 1.82 -7.67
C VAL A 92 -5.49 1.68 -6.71
N VAL A 93 -4.49 2.55 -6.88
CA VAL A 93 -3.32 2.59 -5.99
C VAL A 93 -3.71 3.35 -4.72
N GLY A 94 -3.51 2.72 -3.55
CA GLY A 94 -3.73 3.39 -2.25
C GLY A 94 -4.08 2.46 -1.08
N GLY A 95 -4.32 1.17 -1.35
CA GLY A 95 -4.58 0.18 -0.29
C GLY A 95 -5.82 0.54 0.52
N GLN A 96 -5.77 0.38 1.84
CA GLN A 96 -6.91 0.64 2.72
C GLN A 96 -7.45 2.09 2.68
N TYR A 97 -6.66 3.08 2.25
CA TYR A 97 -7.17 4.45 2.11
C TYR A 97 -7.97 4.67 0.81
N ALA A 98 -7.74 3.82 -0.19
CA ALA A 98 -8.43 3.88 -1.46
C ALA A 98 -9.60 2.90 -1.55
N TYR A 99 -9.72 1.99 -0.57
CA TYR A 99 -10.79 1.01 -0.48
C TYR A 99 -11.72 1.31 0.69
#